data_AF-A0AA37KE99-F1
#
_entry.id   AF-A0AA37KE99-F1
#
_cell.length_a   1.000
_cell.length_b   1.000
_cell.length_c   1.000
_cell.angle_alpha   90.00
_cell.angle_beta   90.00
_cell.angle_gamma   90.00
#
_symmetry.space_group_name_H-M   'P 1'
#
loop_
_entity.id
_entity.type
_entity.pdbx_description
1 polymer ?
#
loop_
_entity_poly.entity_id
_entity_poly.type
_entity_poly.pdbx_seq_one_letter_code
_entity_poly.pdbx_strand_id
1 'polypeptide(L)'
;MKNILNSLFPWLAVTTLLSLQGCENEEGTAIHSRDTVSFEIDAGGARATETTFETGDAIGVYAAVRMSSAPATLKTSGNYADNKRFVWNGSQFVADGDANEIAAGYETDYYAYYPYREDMGNPLDYDFSIQGDQREGITLSDFMYAANRSGTTDKVITLAFSHRLSRLQVTYTPEAGEALSGVTIQRAKATANINLGTGTANTLGATSDIRMYNDGGTFTAVIPAQDRDADGTFLTLLFADGTKKDYTLTAKKEFLAGHTTVIPFMGKELQYTFTVSPETIGSGYSVSIR
;
A
#
# COMPACT_ATOMS: atom_id res chain seq x y z
N MET A 1 -78.11 -53.68 -29.19
CA MET A 1 -78.07 -53.44 -30.65
C MET A 1 -77.60 -52.02 -30.90
N LYS A 2 -76.51 -51.86 -31.69
CA LYS A 2 -76.04 -50.65 -32.43
C LYS A 2 -75.58 -49.45 -31.57
N ASN A 3 -74.44 -48.75 -31.76
CA ASN A 3 -73.38 -48.67 -32.79
C ASN A 3 -72.10 -48.08 -32.11
N ILE A 4 -70.89 -48.61 -32.31
CA ILE A 4 -69.80 -48.25 -33.27
C ILE A 4 -69.23 -46.82 -33.15
N LEU A 5 -67.93 -46.70 -32.79
CA LEU A 5 -66.83 -45.97 -33.48
C LEU A 5 -65.57 -45.98 -32.58
N ASN A 6 -64.59 -46.86 -32.82
CA ASN A 6 -63.39 -46.70 -33.65
C ASN A 6 -62.39 -45.62 -33.18
N SER A 7 -61.21 -46.07 -32.71
CA SER A 7 -59.92 -45.44 -32.97
C SER A 7 -58.80 -46.46 -32.70
N LEU A 8 -58.03 -46.76 -33.74
CA LEU A 8 -56.93 -47.74 -33.79
C LEU A 8 -55.58 -47.05 -33.53
N PHE A 9 -54.75 -47.71 -32.69
CA PHE A 9 -53.28 -47.93 -32.79
C PHE A 9 -52.29 -46.73 -32.84
N PRO A 10 -50.96 -46.89 -32.57
CA PRO A 10 -50.22 -48.10 -32.15
C PRO A 10 -49.25 -47.93 -30.95
N TRP A 11 -48.87 -49.08 -30.40
CA TRP A 11 -47.57 -49.53 -29.86
C TRP A 11 -46.34 -48.60 -30.06
N LEU A 12 -45.60 -48.29 -28.97
CA LEU A 12 -44.15 -48.59 -28.87
C LEU A 12 -43.63 -48.40 -27.43
N ALA A 13 -42.85 -49.39 -26.98
CA ALA A 13 -42.19 -49.43 -25.69
C ALA A 13 -41.02 -48.44 -25.59
N VAL A 14 -40.82 -47.82 -24.44
CA VAL A 14 -39.53 -47.26 -24.04
C VAL A 14 -39.22 -47.70 -22.62
N THR A 15 -38.20 -48.54 -22.55
CA THR A 15 -37.45 -48.98 -21.38
C THR A 15 -36.95 -47.78 -20.56
N THR A 16 -37.38 -47.69 -19.30
CA THR A 16 -36.81 -46.78 -18.30
C THR A 16 -35.40 -47.26 -17.91
N LEU A 17 -34.39 -46.62 -18.48
CA LEU A 17 -33.01 -46.69 -18.01
C LEU A 17 -32.92 -45.75 -16.79
N LEU A 18 -32.81 -46.31 -15.58
CA LEU A 18 -32.45 -45.53 -14.39
C LEU A 18 -30.99 -45.09 -14.50
N SER A 19 -30.75 -43.86 -14.94
CA SER A 19 -29.51 -43.16 -14.69
C SER A 19 -29.48 -42.76 -13.22
N LEU A 20 -28.57 -43.36 -12.44
CA LEU A 20 -28.10 -42.74 -11.21
C LEU A 20 -27.38 -41.44 -11.61
N GLN A 21 -28.07 -40.31 -11.48
CA GLN A 21 -27.38 -39.03 -11.39
C GLN A 21 -26.76 -38.97 -10.00
N GLY A 22 -25.43 -38.95 -9.97
CA GLY A 22 -24.67 -38.69 -8.76
C GLY A 22 -25.05 -37.31 -8.22
N CYS A 23 -25.22 -37.22 -6.90
CA CYS A 23 -25.12 -35.96 -6.20
C CYS A 23 -23.73 -35.39 -6.47
N GLU A 24 -23.64 -34.43 -7.37
CA GLU A 24 -22.59 -33.43 -7.31
C GLU A 24 -22.81 -32.65 -6.01
N ASN A 25 -21.85 -32.76 -5.10
CA ASN A 25 -21.76 -31.89 -3.96
C ASN A 25 -21.44 -30.50 -4.52
N GLU A 26 -22.45 -29.64 -4.62
CA GLU A 26 -22.21 -28.21 -4.75
C GLU A 26 -21.62 -27.73 -3.41
N GLU A 27 -20.29 -27.59 -3.37
CA GLU A 27 -19.66 -26.63 -2.47
C GLU A 27 -20.20 -25.25 -2.85
N GLY A 28 -21.21 -24.80 -2.10
CA GLY A 28 -21.78 -23.48 -2.23
C GLY A 28 -20.73 -22.42 -1.95
N THR A 29 -20.11 -21.92 -3.02
CA THR A 29 -19.57 -20.57 -3.03
C THR A 29 -20.75 -19.61 -2.97
N ALA A 30 -20.80 -18.77 -1.94
CA ALA A 30 -21.85 -17.78 -1.77
C ALA A 30 -21.95 -16.91 -3.03
N ILE A 31 -23.05 -17.05 -3.78
CA ILE A 31 -23.40 -16.13 -4.85
C ILE A 31 -23.93 -14.86 -4.19
N HIS A 32 -23.03 -13.90 -3.96
CA HIS A 32 -23.38 -12.52 -3.64
C HIS A 32 -24.35 -11.98 -4.70
N SER A 33 -25.36 -11.22 -4.26
CA SER A 33 -26.36 -10.60 -5.14
C SER A 33 -25.68 -9.83 -6.28
N ARG A 34 -26.08 -10.05 -7.55
CA ARG A 34 -25.33 -9.66 -8.77
C ARG A 34 -25.24 -8.14 -9.03
N ASP A 35 -25.62 -7.27 -8.10
CA ASP A 35 -25.70 -5.80 -8.26
C ASP A 35 -24.87 -5.01 -7.23
N THR A 36 -23.81 -5.60 -6.69
CA THR A 36 -22.88 -4.94 -5.75
C THR A 36 -21.59 -4.50 -6.46
N VAL A 37 -20.91 -3.53 -5.85
CA VAL A 37 -19.63 -3.03 -6.38
C VAL A 37 -18.45 -3.87 -5.92
N SER A 38 -17.41 -3.89 -6.74
CA SER A 38 -16.06 -4.35 -6.40
C SER A 38 -15.04 -3.32 -6.86
N PHE A 39 -13.81 -3.41 -6.34
CA PHE A 39 -12.75 -2.46 -6.70
C PHE A 39 -11.53 -3.17 -7.25
N GLU A 40 -11.09 -2.74 -8.43
CA GLU A 40 -9.82 -3.16 -9.02
C GLU A 40 -8.79 -2.04 -8.87
N ILE A 41 -7.52 -2.40 -8.99
CA ILE A 41 -6.42 -1.45 -8.92
C ILE A 41 -6.10 -0.99 -10.33
N ASP A 42 -5.89 0.30 -10.52
CA ASP A 42 -5.32 0.82 -11.76
C ASP A 42 -3.89 0.28 -11.94
N ALA A 43 -3.74 -0.74 -12.78
CA ALA A 43 -2.47 -1.39 -13.07
C ALA A 43 -1.62 -0.63 -14.13
N GLY A 44 -2.04 0.55 -14.60
CA GLY A 44 -1.58 1.14 -15.86
C GLY A 44 -0.66 2.37 -15.80
N GLY A 45 0.63 2.16 -16.15
CA GLY A 45 1.37 3.05 -17.07
C GLY A 45 2.32 4.13 -16.51
N ALA A 46 3.64 3.88 -16.65
CA ALA A 46 4.78 4.83 -16.49
C ALA A 46 5.09 5.42 -15.11
N ARG A 47 4.29 5.14 -14.07
CA ARG A 47 4.66 5.40 -12.67
C ARG A 47 4.31 4.17 -11.85
N ALA A 48 5.23 3.21 -11.80
CA ALA A 48 5.16 2.11 -10.86
C ALA A 48 5.20 2.68 -9.44
N THR A 49 4.03 2.95 -8.86
CA THR A 49 3.89 2.91 -7.41
C THR A 49 3.92 1.42 -7.06
N GLU A 50 4.86 0.99 -6.22
CA GLU A 50 4.93 -0.39 -5.70
C GLU A 50 3.70 -0.65 -4.81
N THR A 51 2.52 -0.77 -5.44
CA THR A 51 1.24 -1.00 -4.77
C THR A 51 0.81 -2.43 -5.05
N THR A 52 1.53 -3.37 -4.42
CA THR A 52 1.19 -4.79 -4.43
C THR A 52 0.38 -5.10 -3.18
N PHE A 53 -0.86 -5.53 -3.36
CA PHE A 53 -1.70 -6.04 -2.28
C PHE A 53 -1.66 -7.56 -2.25
N GLU A 54 -1.69 -8.11 -1.04
CA GLU A 54 -1.71 -9.54 -0.77
C GLU A 54 -3.13 -10.00 -0.43
N THR A 55 -3.43 -11.27 -0.68
CA THR A 55 -4.74 -11.82 -0.33
C THR A 55 -4.99 -11.65 1.18
N GLY A 56 -6.10 -11.02 1.53
CA GLY A 56 -6.44 -10.68 2.91
C GLY A 56 -6.19 -9.22 3.29
N ASP A 57 -5.45 -8.45 2.48
CA ASP A 57 -5.36 -7.01 2.65
C ASP A 57 -6.73 -6.37 2.57
N ALA A 58 -7.01 -5.42 3.46
CA ALA A 58 -8.31 -4.80 3.57
C ALA A 58 -8.23 -3.28 3.43
N ILE A 59 -9.20 -2.73 2.70
CA ILE A 59 -9.43 -1.28 2.55
C ILE A 59 -10.74 -0.88 3.22
N GLY A 60 -10.78 0.36 3.70
CA GLY A 60 -12.03 1.02 4.09
C GLY A 60 -12.54 1.87 2.95
N VAL A 61 -13.81 1.70 2.60
CA VAL A 61 -14.47 2.39 1.48
C VAL A 61 -15.59 3.28 2.01
N TYR A 62 -15.58 4.52 1.56
CA TYR A 62 -16.69 5.45 1.67
C TYR A 62 -17.26 5.74 0.29
N ALA A 63 -18.58 5.86 0.20
CA ALA A 63 -19.29 6.13 -1.04
C ALA A 63 -20.25 7.31 -0.86
N ALA A 64 -20.23 8.26 -1.77
CA ALA A 64 -21.08 9.45 -1.76
C ALA A 64 -21.85 9.57 -3.07
N VAL A 65 -23.17 9.40 -3.01
CA VAL A 65 -24.06 9.55 -4.18
C VAL A 65 -24.17 11.02 -4.57
N ARG A 66 -24.09 11.28 -5.87
CA ARG A 66 -24.24 12.61 -6.45
C ARG A 66 -25.69 13.06 -6.48
N MET A 67 -25.89 14.34 -6.16
CA MET A 67 -27.18 15.04 -6.29
C MET A 67 -27.16 16.06 -7.45
N SER A 68 -26.02 16.19 -8.12
CA SER A 68 -25.80 17.06 -9.28
C SER A 68 -24.61 16.53 -10.09
N SER A 69 -24.28 17.15 -11.22
CA SER A 69 -23.11 16.77 -12.02
C SER A 69 -21.76 17.04 -11.32
N ALA A 70 -21.74 17.81 -10.24
CA ALA A 70 -20.52 18.05 -9.45
C ALA A 70 -20.22 16.85 -8.54
N PRO A 71 -18.92 16.58 -8.23
CA PRO A 71 -18.55 15.58 -7.24
C PRO A 71 -19.26 15.78 -5.90
N ALA A 72 -19.75 14.68 -5.33
CA ALA A 72 -20.36 14.68 -4.01
C ALA A 72 -19.31 15.09 -2.96
N THR A 73 -19.79 15.75 -1.90
CA THR A 73 -18.95 16.08 -0.75
C THR A 73 -19.02 14.94 0.26
N LEU A 74 -17.88 14.34 0.56
CA LEU A 74 -17.76 13.33 1.61
C LEU A 74 -18.12 13.96 2.96
N LYS A 75 -18.97 13.27 3.73
CA LYS A 75 -19.40 13.69 5.07
C LYS A 75 -18.66 12.91 6.15
N THR A 76 -18.76 13.37 7.39
CA THR A 76 -18.22 12.64 8.55
C THR A 76 -18.97 11.34 8.83
N SER A 77 -20.26 11.29 8.53
CA SER A 77 -21.13 10.11 8.62
C SER A 77 -22.41 10.34 7.81
N GLY A 78 -23.18 9.27 7.58
CA GLY A 78 -24.41 9.33 6.78
C GLY A 78 -24.13 9.50 5.29
N ASN A 79 -22.99 8.97 4.84
CA ASN A 79 -22.71 8.81 3.42
C ASN A 79 -23.55 7.64 2.87
N TYR A 80 -23.50 7.41 1.56
CA TYR A 80 -24.16 6.23 0.98
C TYR A 80 -23.53 4.93 1.51
N ALA A 81 -22.23 4.96 1.75
CA ALA A 81 -21.51 3.95 2.51
C ALA A 81 -20.48 4.62 3.42
N ASP A 82 -20.43 4.19 4.68
CA ASP A 82 -19.46 4.64 5.68
C ASP A 82 -18.55 3.48 6.09
N ASN A 83 -17.24 3.66 5.85
CA ASN A 83 -16.16 2.74 6.23
C ASN A 83 -16.43 1.25 5.97
N LYS A 84 -16.96 0.90 4.79
CA LYS A 84 -17.20 -0.50 4.44
C LYS A 84 -15.88 -1.24 4.20
N ARG A 85 -15.76 -2.43 4.78
CA ARG A 85 -14.56 -3.25 4.66
C ARG A 85 -14.60 -4.06 3.37
N PHE A 86 -13.60 -3.86 2.52
CA PHE A 86 -13.38 -4.69 1.34
C PHE A 86 -12.02 -5.38 1.43
N VAL A 87 -11.95 -6.64 1.02
CA VAL A 87 -10.78 -7.51 1.16
C VAL A 87 -10.26 -7.93 -0.22
N TRP A 88 -8.95 -7.84 -0.42
CA TRP A 88 -8.28 -8.30 -1.61
C TRP A 88 -8.33 -9.82 -1.70
N ASN A 89 -8.90 -10.34 -2.79
CA ASN A 89 -9.02 -11.78 -3.04
C ASN A 89 -7.93 -12.34 -3.97
N GLY A 90 -6.95 -11.53 -4.35
CA GLY A 90 -5.90 -11.87 -5.33
C GLY A 90 -6.10 -11.22 -6.71
N SER A 91 -7.27 -10.63 -6.98
CA SER A 91 -7.53 -9.90 -8.24
C SER A 91 -8.27 -8.57 -8.04
N GLN A 92 -9.17 -8.49 -7.07
CA GLN A 92 -9.94 -7.30 -6.75
C GLN A 92 -10.30 -7.27 -5.26
N PHE A 93 -10.66 -6.09 -4.77
CA PHE A 93 -11.29 -5.91 -3.48
C PHE A 93 -12.78 -6.22 -3.57
N VAL A 94 -13.23 -7.19 -2.75
CA VAL A 94 -14.64 -7.59 -2.63
C VAL A 94 -15.16 -7.30 -1.23
N ALA A 95 -16.46 -7.06 -1.10
CA ALA A 95 -17.07 -6.76 0.18
C ALA A 95 -16.83 -7.92 1.18
N ASP A 96 -16.44 -7.59 2.40
CA ASP A 96 -16.25 -8.57 3.47
C ASP A 96 -17.60 -8.94 4.10
N GLY A 97 -18.37 -9.77 3.40
CA GLY A 97 -19.71 -10.18 3.79
C GLY A 97 -20.80 -9.13 3.51
N ASP A 98 -22.06 -9.55 3.62
CA ASP A 98 -23.24 -8.81 3.17
C ASP A 98 -23.38 -7.42 3.81
N ALA A 99 -22.95 -7.26 5.07
CA ALA A 99 -23.00 -5.99 5.77
C ALA A 99 -22.07 -4.92 5.16
N ASN A 100 -21.08 -5.33 4.36
CA ASN A 100 -20.12 -4.45 3.70
C ASN A 100 -20.46 -4.17 2.23
N GLU A 101 -21.50 -4.79 1.68
CA GLU A 101 -21.93 -4.55 0.31
C GLU A 101 -22.37 -3.10 0.09
N ILE A 102 -21.99 -2.57 -1.07
CA ILE A 102 -22.46 -1.28 -1.57
C ILE A 102 -23.18 -1.58 -2.90
N ALA A 103 -24.45 -1.21 -3.00
CA ALA A 103 -25.23 -1.45 -4.21
C ALA A 103 -24.80 -0.49 -5.32
N ALA A 104 -24.64 -1.03 -6.53
CA ALA A 104 -24.33 -0.25 -7.74
C ALA A 104 -25.57 0.47 -8.29
N GLY A 105 -25.40 1.26 -9.35
CA GLY A 105 -26.51 1.85 -10.12
C GLY A 105 -26.88 3.29 -9.78
N TYR A 106 -26.21 3.91 -8.81
CA TYR A 106 -26.29 5.36 -8.56
C TYR A 106 -24.98 6.04 -8.97
N GLU A 107 -25.06 7.25 -9.52
CA GLU A 107 -23.86 8.06 -9.79
C GLU A 107 -23.13 8.33 -8.46
N THR A 108 -22.00 7.65 -8.25
CA THR A 108 -21.35 7.58 -6.94
C THR A 108 -19.89 7.93 -7.03
N ASP A 109 -19.41 8.73 -6.08
CA ASP A 109 -17.99 8.97 -5.84
C ASP A 109 -17.50 8.07 -4.70
N TYR A 110 -16.37 7.41 -4.92
CA TYR A 110 -15.76 6.46 -3.98
C TYR A 110 -14.44 6.99 -3.44
N TYR A 111 -14.23 6.79 -2.15
CA TYR A 111 -13.03 7.16 -1.41
C TYR A 111 -12.54 5.93 -0.65
N ALA A 112 -11.31 5.52 -0.89
CA ALA A 112 -10.75 4.31 -0.32
C ALA A 112 -9.42 4.60 0.38
N TYR A 113 -9.17 3.91 1.48
CA TYR A 113 -7.89 3.96 2.19
C TYR A 113 -7.43 2.56 2.63
N TYR A 114 -6.13 2.43 2.75
CA TYR A 114 -5.44 1.27 3.31
C TYR A 114 -4.48 1.74 4.42
N PRO A 115 -4.25 0.95 5.47
CA PRO A 115 -4.98 -0.28 5.83
C PRO A 115 -6.36 0.03 6.42
N TYR A 116 -7.32 -0.88 6.25
CA TYR A 116 -8.63 -0.78 6.90
C TYR A 116 -8.49 -0.69 8.42
N ARG A 117 -9.26 0.21 9.03
CA ARG A 117 -9.43 0.30 10.47
C ARG A 117 -10.89 0.43 10.84
N GLU A 118 -11.35 -0.47 11.71
CA GLU A 118 -12.72 -0.45 12.23
C GLU A 118 -13.00 0.80 13.07
N ASP A 119 -11.97 1.32 13.74
CA ASP A 119 -12.04 2.50 14.62
C ASP A 119 -11.94 3.85 13.88
N MET A 120 -12.03 3.87 12.55
CA MET A 120 -12.06 5.10 11.75
C MET A 120 -13.30 5.94 12.09
N GLY A 121 -13.12 6.90 13.01
CA GLY A 121 -14.20 7.74 13.54
C GLY A 121 -14.67 8.84 12.59
N ASN A 122 -13.76 9.74 12.18
CA ASN A 122 -14.07 10.86 11.29
C ASN A 122 -13.20 10.82 10.03
N PRO A 123 -13.74 10.49 8.85
CA PRO A 123 -12.96 10.40 7.61
C PRO A 123 -12.38 11.74 7.13
N LEU A 124 -12.84 12.87 7.69
CA LEU A 124 -12.33 14.20 7.32
C LEU A 124 -11.25 14.72 8.29
N ASP A 125 -11.03 14.01 9.40
CA ASP A 125 -10.14 14.40 10.49
C ASP A 125 -9.77 13.14 11.30
N TYR A 126 -8.87 12.32 10.75
CA TYR A 126 -8.46 11.05 11.37
C TYR A 126 -6.97 11.02 11.67
N ASP A 127 -6.62 10.76 12.93
CA ASP A 127 -5.23 10.62 13.35
C ASP A 127 -4.73 9.19 13.11
N PHE A 128 -4.03 9.00 12.00
CA PHE A 128 -3.35 7.75 11.67
C PHE A 128 -1.97 7.72 12.35
N SER A 129 -1.81 6.80 13.31
CA SER A 129 -0.53 6.52 13.95
C SER A 129 0.11 5.26 13.37
N ILE A 130 1.39 5.37 12.99
CA ILE A 130 2.22 4.23 12.57
C ILE A 130 2.65 3.39 13.78
N GLN A 131 3.12 2.17 13.52
CA GLN A 131 3.73 1.35 14.56
C GLN A 131 5.12 1.90 14.92
N GLY A 132 5.40 2.01 16.23
CA GLY A 132 6.74 2.33 16.73
C GLY A 132 7.73 1.17 16.55
N ASP A 133 7.24 -0.04 16.35
CA ASP A 133 8.04 -1.22 16.07
C ASP A 133 7.55 -1.89 14.79
N GLN A 134 8.26 -1.65 13.68
CA GLN A 134 7.88 -2.16 12.35
C GLN A 134 8.65 -3.43 11.98
N ARG A 135 9.28 -4.11 12.95
CA ARG A 135 10.12 -5.29 12.68
C ARG A 135 9.35 -6.49 12.12
N GLU A 136 8.06 -6.58 12.42
CA GLU A 136 7.15 -7.62 11.91
C GLU A 136 6.51 -7.24 10.56
N GLY A 137 6.81 -6.05 10.03
CA GLY A 137 6.28 -5.58 8.75
C GLY A 137 5.88 -4.09 8.78
N ILE A 138 5.84 -3.50 7.59
CA ILE A 138 5.51 -2.07 7.41
C ILE A 138 4.09 -1.84 6.89
N THR A 139 3.39 -2.89 6.45
CA THR A 139 2.10 -2.83 5.75
C THR A 139 1.04 -2.09 6.56
N LEU A 140 0.88 -2.41 7.85
CA LEU A 140 -0.07 -1.74 8.75
C LEU A 140 0.31 -0.28 9.09
N SER A 141 1.52 0.15 8.76
CA SER A 141 1.99 1.54 8.89
C SER A 141 1.95 2.30 7.57
N ASP A 142 1.67 1.64 6.45
CA ASP A 142 1.70 2.25 5.12
C ASP A 142 0.32 2.78 4.72
N PHE A 143 0.05 4.05 5.07
CA PHE A 143 -1.21 4.67 4.71
C PHE A 143 -1.25 5.00 3.20
N MET A 144 -2.17 4.35 2.49
CA MET A 144 -2.46 4.62 1.09
C MET A 144 -3.88 5.13 0.90
N TYR A 145 -4.07 5.98 -0.12
CA TYR A 145 -5.37 6.56 -0.44
C TYR A 145 -5.62 6.55 -1.95
N ALA A 146 -6.88 6.28 -2.31
CA ALA A 146 -7.41 6.38 -3.67
C ALA A 146 -8.80 7.02 -3.63
N ALA A 147 -9.18 7.67 -4.73
CA ALA A 147 -10.56 8.09 -4.93
C ALA A 147 -10.95 8.00 -6.40
N ASN A 148 -12.16 7.49 -6.65
CA ASN A 148 -12.81 7.57 -7.94
C ASN A 148 -13.93 8.60 -7.83
N ARG A 149 -13.72 9.78 -8.42
CA ARG A 149 -14.67 10.90 -8.37
C ARG A 149 -15.30 11.17 -9.74
N SER A 150 -15.60 10.10 -10.48
CA SER A 150 -16.22 10.20 -11.81
C SER A 150 -17.75 10.27 -11.73
N GLY A 151 -18.37 9.90 -10.60
CA GLY A 151 -19.81 9.72 -10.49
C GLY A 151 -20.31 8.49 -11.26
N THR A 152 -19.53 7.42 -11.27
CA THR A 152 -19.84 6.22 -12.05
C THR A 152 -21.01 5.42 -11.47
N THR A 153 -21.70 4.67 -12.33
CA THR A 153 -22.73 3.68 -12.00
C THR A 153 -22.23 2.24 -12.18
N ASP A 154 -20.96 2.07 -12.54
CA ASP A 154 -20.33 0.78 -12.83
C ASP A 154 -20.31 -0.14 -11.60
N LYS A 155 -20.14 -1.43 -11.87
CA LYS A 155 -19.99 -2.46 -10.82
C LYS A 155 -18.54 -2.68 -10.42
N VAL A 156 -17.61 -2.55 -11.36
CA VAL A 156 -16.18 -2.69 -11.10
C VAL A 156 -15.57 -1.30 -11.17
N ILE A 157 -15.02 -0.84 -10.06
CA ILE A 157 -14.51 0.52 -9.93
C ILE A 157 -12.98 0.49 -9.84
N THR A 158 -12.32 1.14 -10.78
CA THR A 158 -10.86 1.26 -10.75
C THR A 158 -10.41 2.31 -9.72
N LEU A 159 -9.45 1.93 -8.87
CA LEU A 159 -8.81 2.78 -7.86
C LEU A 159 -7.30 2.92 -8.11
N ALA A 160 -6.83 4.16 -8.16
CA ALA A 160 -5.40 4.47 -8.25
C ALA A 160 -4.86 4.85 -6.85
N PHE A 161 -4.27 3.88 -6.15
CA PHE A 161 -3.69 4.10 -4.83
C PHE A 161 -2.36 4.85 -4.88
N SER A 162 -2.14 5.65 -3.85
CA SER A 162 -0.90 6.40 -3.65
C SER A 162 -0.55 6.45 -2.17
N HIS A 163 0.72 6.18 -1.86
CA HIS A 163 1.26 6.30 -0.51
C HIS A 163 1.22 7.76 -0.05
N ARG A 164 0.73 7.99 1.16
CA ARG A 164 0.62 9.34 1.74
C ARG A 164 1.68 9.62 2.81
N LEU A 165 2.48 8.62 3.15
CA LEU A 165 3.61 8.73 4.07
C LEU A 165 4.94 8.60 3.29
N SER A 166 6.06 8.79 3.97
CA SER A 166 7.40 8.65 3.42
C SER A 166 8.01 7.30 3.77
N ARG A 167 8.76 6.70 2.83
CA ARG A 167 9.51 5.46 3.06
C ARG A 167 10.97 5.80 3.28
N LEU A 168 11.55 5.35 4.39
CA LEU A 168 12.98 5.44 4.66
C LEU A 168 13.61 4.06 4.51
N GLN A 169 14.70 3.99 3.74
CA GLN A 169 15.52 2.80 3.60
C GLN A 169 16.95 3.11 4.04
N VAL A 170 17.48 2.23 4.88
CA VAL A 170 18.86 2.23 5.34
C VAL A 170 19.51 0.99 4.77
N THR A 171 20.41 1.19 3.81
CA THR A 171 21.19 0.11 3.22
C THR A 171 22.54 0.05 3.92
N TYR A 172 22.90 -1.12 4.43
CA TYR A 172 24.18 -1.32 5.10
C TYR A 172 25.00 -2.34 4.32
N THR A 173 26.19 -1.92 3.88
CA THR A 173 27.17 -2.81 3.27
C THR A 173 28.15 -3.29 4.36
N PRO A 174 28.06 -4.55 4.81
CA PRO A 174 28.89 -5.08 5.89
C PRO A 174 30.35 -5.23 5.47
N GLU A 175 31.27 -5.05 6.42
CA GLU A 175 32.63 -5.57 6.32
C GLU A 175 32.71 -7.04 6.79
N ALA A 176 33.80 -7.73 6.46
CA ALA A 176 34.02 -9.10 6.92
C ALA A 176 33.99 -9.17 8.46
N GLY A 177 32.95 -9.79 9.01
CA GLY A 177 32.76 -9.94 10.46
C GLY A 177 31.86 -8.89 11.12
N GLU A 178 31.40 -7.85 10.40
CA GLU A 178 30.37 -6.94 10.90
C GLU A 178 28.99 -7.34 10.37
N ALA A 179 28.00 -7.40 11.25
CA ALA A 179 26.61 -7.62 10.88
C ALA A 179 25.71 -6.66 11.66
N LEU A 180 24.83 -5.97 10.93
CA LEU A 180 23.83 -5.09 11.52
C LEU A 180 22.60 -5.92 11.89
N SER A 181 22.17 -5.84 13.14
CA SER A 181 21.02 -6.58 13.68
C SER A 181 19.77 -5.71 13.81
N GLY A 182 19.91 -4.38 13.82
CA GLY A 182 18.78 -3.47 13.93
C GLY A 182 19.12 -2.03 13.58
N VAL A 183 18.10 -1.28 13.16
CA VAL A 183 18.16 0.18 12.99
C VAL A 183 16.95 0.80 13.66
N THR A 184 17.17 1.87 14.41
CA THR A 184 16.11 2.66 15.06
C THR A 184 16.20 4.10 14.59
N ILE A 185 15.09 4.64 14.09
CA ILE A 185 14.93 6.08 13.83
C ILE A 185 14.60 6.75 15.16
N GLN A 186 15.39 7.74 15.53
CA GLN A 186 15.23 8.48 16.78
C GLN A 186 14.34 9.70 16.56
N ARG A 187 13.39 9.93 17.48
CA ARG A 187 12.57 11.15 17.51
C ARG A 187 11.83 11.44 16.19
N ALA A 188 11.31 10.41 15.54
CA ALA A 188 10.47 10.58 14.35
C ALA A 188 9.06 10.99 14.75
N LYS A 189 8.43 11.88 13.98
CA LYS A 189 6.99 12.12 14.07
C LYS A 189 6.24 10.89 13.58
N ALA A 190 5.32 10.36 14.39
CA ALA A 190 4.72 9.04 14.18
C ALA A 190 3.19 9.08 13.92
N THR A 191 2.59 10.27 13.85
CA THR A 191 1.16 10.42 13.60
C THR A 191 0.94 11.44 12.48
N ALA A 192 0.01 11.13 11.57
CA ALA A 192 -0.48 12.05 10.56
C ALA A 192 -2.00 12.19 10.68
N ASN A 193 -2.48 13.42 10.57
CA ASN A 193 -3.89 13.73 10.45
C ASN A 193 -4.32 13.62 8.99
N ILE A 194 -5.32 12.79 8.74
CA ILE A 194 -5.80 12.40 7.41
C ILE A 194 -7.15 13.05 7.14
N ASN A 195 -7.32 13.54 5.92
CA ASN A 195 -8.62 13.93 5.38
C ASN A 195 -8.87 13.17 4.08
N LEU A 196 -9.81 12.22 4.10
CA LEU A 196 -10.19 11.41 2.94
C LEU A 196 -10.97 12.23 1.90
N GLY A 197 -11.63 13.33 2.28
CA GLY A 197 -12.32 14.19 1.31
C GLY A 197 -11.36 14.91 0.35
N THR A 198 -10.16 15.24 0.83
CA THR A 198 -9.09 15.91 0.06
C THR A 198 -7.95 14.96 -0.34
N GLY A 199 -7.80 13.83 0.34
CA GLY A 199 -6.66 12.91 0.20
C GLY A 199 -5.36 13.42 0.83
N THR A 200 -5.44 14.37 1.78
CA THR A 200 -4.26 14.97 2.42
C THR A 200 -3.87 14.24 3.70
N ALA A 201 -2.57 14.16 3.96
CA ALA A 201 -1.99 13.67 5.22
C ALA A 201 -1.04 14.74 5.80
N ASN A 202 -1.37 15.24 6.98
CA ASN A 202 -0.63 16.31 7.65
C ASN A 202 0.06 15.78 8.91
N THR A 203 1.37 15.86 8.97
CA THR A 203 2.14 15.29 10.08
C THR A 203 1.96 16.07 11.38
N LEU A 204 1.68 15.35 12.48
CA LEU A 204 1.53 15.91 13.82
C LEU A 204 2.88 15.95 14.56
N GLY A 205 2.98 16.83 15.56
CA GLY A 205 4.27 17.21 16.16
C GLY A 205 4.88 16.24 17.17
N ALA A 206 4.11 15.28 17.69
CA ALA A 206 4.61 14.33 18.70
C ALA A 206 5.63 13.35 18.09
N THR A 207 6.71 13.07 18.81
CA THR A 207 7.80 12.22 18.34
C THR A 207 7.99 10.96 19.19
N SER A 208 8.45 9.90 18.55
CA SER A 208 8.82 8.63 19.17
C SER A 208 9.93 7.95 18.36
N ASP A 209 10.50 6.88 18.91
CA ASP A 209 11.49 6.07 18.21
C ASP A 209 10.80 4.99 17.38
N ILE A 210 11.33 4.71 16.18
CA ILE A 210 10.77 3.74 15.24
C ILE A 210 11.81 2.65 14.96
N ARG A 211 11.52 1.40 15.32
CA ARG A 211 12.37 0.25 14.94
C ARG A 211 12.02 -0.19 13.53
N MET A 212 13.04 -0.28 12.68
CA MET A 212 12.87 -0.55 11.25
C MET A 212 12.71 -2.05 10.96
N TYR A 213 11.89 -2.37 9.96
CA TYR A 213 11.81 -3.69 9.34
C TYR A 213 13.14 -4.05 8.69
N ASN A 214 13.59 -5.30 8.80
CA ASN A 214 14.82 -5.77 8.14
C ASN A 214 14.48 -6.73 7.02
N ASP A 215 14.74 -6.31 5.78
CA ASP A 215 14.60 -7.13 4.58
C ASP A 215 15.99 -7.49 4.04
N GLY A 216 16.55 -8.60 4.53
CA GLY A 216 17.80 -9.15 4.01
C GLY A 216 19.01 -8.19 4.04
N GLY A 217 19.05 -7.25 5.00
CA GLY A 217 20.12 -6.24 5.12
C GLY A 217 19.71 -4.83 4.66
N THR A 218 18.51 -4.66 4.11
CA THR A 218 17.91 -3.34 3.91
C THR A 218 16.90 -3.07 5.01
N PHE A 219 17.20 -2.09 5.86
CA PHE A 219 16.30 -1.68 6.93
C PHE A 219 15.30 -0.67 6.38
N THR A 220 14.00 -0.97 6.46
CA THR A 220 12.93 -0.14 5.91
C THR A 220 11.97 0.31 7.01
N ALA A 221 11.51 1.55 6.94
CA ALA A 221 10.38 2.01 7.75
C ALA A 221 9.52 2.99 6.96
N VAL A 222 8.25 3.05 7.31
CA VAL A 222 7.33 4.10 6.84
C VAL A 222 7.12 5.10 7.96
N ILE A 223 7.27 6.39 7.65
CA ILE A 223 7.07 7.50 8.58
C ILE A 223 6.25 8.62 7.92
N PRO A 224 5.41 9.36 8.67
CA PRO A 224 4.83 10.60 8.19
C PRO A 224 5.87 11.55 7.56
N ALA A 225 5.47 12.25 6.50
CA ALA A 225 6.32 13.21 5.82
C ALA A 225 6.79 14.30 6.79
N GLN A 226 8.10 14.53 6.87
CA GLN A 226 8.65 15.42 7.88
C GLN A 226 10.04 15.93 7.51
N ASP A 227 10.39 17.05 8.11
CA ASP A 227 11.76 17.53 8.16
C ASP A 227 12.49 16.96 9.37
N ARG A 228 13.75 16.62 9.16
CA ARG A 228 14.71 16.30 10.23
C ARG A 228 15.91 17.23 10.11
N ASP A 229 16.16 18.02 11.14
CA ASP A 229 17.34 18.87 11.22
C ASP A 229 18.60 18.02 11.46
N ALA A 230 19.76 18.62 11.19
CA ALA A 230 21.07 18.00 11.43
C ALA A 230 21.46 18.05 12.92
N ASP A 231 20.51 17.72 13.81
CA ASP A 231 20.65 17.85 15.26
C ASP A 231 20.39 16.53 16.00
N GLY A 232 21.27 16.26 16.97
CA GLY A 232 21.23 15.05 17.80
C GLY A 232 21.32 13.76 16.99
N THR A 233 21.00 12.64 17.64
CA THR A 233 20.95 11.33 16.97
C THR A 233 19.73 11.28 16.05
N PHE A 234 19.94 10.82 14.81
CA PHE A 234 18.88 10.53 13.85
C PHE A 234 18.65 9.01 13.71
N LEU A 235 19.72 8.22 13.60
CA LEU A 235 19.65 6.76 13.58
C LEU A 235 20.52 6.17 14.67
N THR A 236 20.05 5.10 15.31
CA THR A 236 20.89 4.21 16.12
C THR A 236 21.00 2.87 15.42
N LEU A 237 22.22 2.52 15.02
CA LEU A 237 22.60 1.25 14.41
C LEU A 237 22.97 0.26 15.53
N LEU A 238 22.33 -0.91 15.56
CA LEU A 238 22.63 -1.99 16.50
C LEU A 238 23.32 -3.12 15.74
N PHE A 239 24.52 -3.49 16.19
CA PHE A 239 25.32 -4.57 15.62
C PHE A 239 25.07 -5.90 16.34
N ALA A 240 25.44 -7.00 15.70
CA ALA A 240 25.24 -8.36 16.23
C ALA A 240 26.01 -8.64 17.53
N ASP A 241 27.13 -7.95 17.77
CA ASP A 241 27.92 -8.01 19.01
C ASP A 241 27.32 -7.19 20.16
N GLY A 242 26.19 -6.51 19.91
CA GLY A 242 25.52 -5.63 20.88
C GLY A 242 26.01 -4.18 20.86
N THR A 243 27.02 -3.86 20.05
CA THR A 243 27.53 -2.50 19.88
C THR A 243 26.45 -1.60 19.26
N LYS A 244 26.37 -0.35 19.71
CA LYS A 244 25.49 0.67 19.14
C LYS A 244 26.31 1.81 18.55
N LYS A 245 25.97 2.25 17.34
CA LYS A 245 26.53 3.46 16.72
C LYS A 245 25.40 4.42 16.40
N ASP A 246 25.53 5.64 16.91
CA ASP A 246 24.60 6.71 16.61
C ASP A 246 25.06 7.49 15.38
N TYR A 247 24.10 7.88 14.55
CA TYR A 247 24.32 8.65 13.34
C TYR A 247 23.47 9.92 13.37
N THR A 248 24.13 11.04 13.10
CA THR A 248 23.52 12.36 12.92
C THR A 248 23.57 12.73 11.44
N LEU A 249 22.50 13.34 10.96
CA LEU A 249 22.46 13.86 9.59
C LEU A 249 23.51 14.98 9.42
N THR A 250 24.13 15.04 8.24
CA THR A 250 25.11 16.09 7.92
C THR A 250 24.46 17.43 7.54
N ALA A 251 23.20 17.39 7.12
CA ALA A 251 22.38 18.54 6.78
C ALA A 251 20.90 18.24 7.04
N LYS A 252 20.08 19.28 7.13
CA LYS A 252 18.62 19.12 7.21
C LYS A 252 18.14 18.24 6.04
N LYS A 253 17.31 17.26 6.35
CA LYS A 253 16.75 16.31 5.39
C LYS A 253 15.23 16.38 5.43
N GLU A 254 14.63 16.49 4.26
CA GLU A 254 13.19 16.40 4.05
C GLU A 254 12.82 14.97 3.63
N PHE A 255 11.80 14.41 4.29
CA PHE A 255 11.18 13.13 3.98
C PHE A 255 9.81 13.39 3.37
N LEU A 256 9.71 13.21 2.05
CA LEU A 256 8.51 13.54 1.28
C LEU A 256 7.50 12.39 1.26
N ALA A 257 6.21 12.74 1.31
CA ALA A 257 5.12 11.79 1.13
C ALA A 257 5.17 11.14 -0.25
N GLY A 258 4.97 9.83 -0.34
CA GLY A 258 5.02 9.07 -1.58
C GLY A 258 6.42 8.82 -2.13
N HIS A 259 7.47 9.22 -1.42
CA HIS A 259 8.86 9.05 -1.85
C HIS A 259 9.61 8.07 -0.94
N THR A 260 10.55 7.33 -1.56
CA THR A 260 11.56 6.56 -0.85
C THR A 260 12.84 7.38 -0.72
N THR A 261 13.31 7.53 0.52
CA THR A 261 14.62 8.09 0.83
C THR A 261 15.57 6.96 1.20
N VAL A 262 16.70 6.85 0.49
CA VAL A 262 17.74 5.86 0.79
C VAL A 262 18.91 6.55 1.50
N ILE A 263 19.35 5.98 2.62
CA ILE A 263 20.52 6.42 3.38
C ILE A 263 21.52 5.26 3.39
N PRO A 264 22.59 5.34 2.57
CA PRO A 264 23.59 4.29 2.52
C PRO A 264 24.58 4.42 3.68
N PHE A 265 24.93 3.29 4.27
CA PHE A 265 26.01 3.15 5.24
C PHE A 265 27.05 2.14 4.72
N MET A 266 28.31 2.49 4.91
CA MET A 266 29.44 1.59 4.67
C MET A 266 30.21 1.41 5.98
N GLY A 267 30.75 0.22 6.21
CA GLY A 267 31.55 -0.07 7.41
C GLY A 267 32.83 0.78 7.55
N LYS A 268 33.30 1.42 6.47
CA LYS A 268 34.41 2.40 6.49
C LYS A 268 34.12 3.67 5.71
N GLU A 269 34.69 4.76 6.20
CA GLU A 269 34.98 5.95 5.42
C GLU A 269 36.03 5.58 4.35
N LEU A 270 35.77 5.88 3.07
CA LEU A 270 36.77 5.67 2.02
C LEU A 270 37.94 6.63 2.26
N GLN A 271 39.02 6.13 2.84
CA GLN A 271 40.28 6.86 2.90
C GLN A 271 40.92 6.83 1.51
N TYR A 272 40.75 7.90 0.74
CA TYR A 272 41.51 8.11 -0.48
C TYR A 272 42.90 8.65 -0.13
N THR A 273 43.92 7.81 -0.21
CA THR A 273 45.32 8.27 -0.13
C THR A 273 45.78 8.72 -1.52
N PHE A 274 45.81 10.04 -1.76
CA PHE A 274 46.46 10.60 -2.94
C PHE A 274 47.97 10.64 -2.71
N THR A 275 48.71 9.80 -3.41
CA THR A 275 50.18 9.88 -3.45
C THR A 275 50.56 10.79 -4.60
N VAL A 276 50.99 12.02 -4.31
CA VAL A 276 51.54 12.93 -5.33
C VAL A 276 53.05 12.74 -5.36
N SER A 277 53.56 12.13 -6.43
CA SER A 277 54.99 12.09 -6.72
C SER A 277 55.35 13.28 -7.62
N PRO A 278 56.19 14.24 -7.18
CA PRO A 278 56.65 15.29 -8.07
C PRO A 278 57.58 14.69 -9.13
N GLU A 279 57.24 14.87 -10.40
CA GLU A 279 58.13 14.60 -11.53
C GLU A 279 58.73 15.93 -12.00
N THR A 280 60.05 16.04 -11.95
CA THR A 280 60.76 17.24 -12.39
C THR A 280 60.63 17.36 -13.90
N ILE A 281 59.89 18.36 -14.39
CA ILE A 281 59.85 18.67 -15.83
C ILE A 281 61.20 19.27 -16.22
N GLY A 282 62.05 18.46 -16.85
CA GLY A 282 63.35 18.89 -17.36
C GLY A 282 63.20 19.98 -18.43
N SER A 283 63.88 21.12 -18.22
CA SER A 283 63.94 22.21 -19.18
C SER A 283 64.81 21.83 -20.39
N GLY A 284 64.20 21.31 -21.44
CA GLY A 284 64.85 21.13 -22.74
C GLY A 284 64.82 22.43 -23.56
N TYR A 285 65.74 23.36 -23.29
CA TYR A 285 66.07 24.42 -24.25
C TYR A 285 67.21 23.94 -25.14
N SER A 286 66.92 23.56 -26.38
CA SER A 286 67.93 23.37 -27.43
C SER A 286 68.06 24.67 -28.23
N VAL A 287 69.15 25.40 -28.03
CA VAL A 287 69.58 26.48 -28.93
C VAL A 287 70.61 25.89 -29.89
N SER A 288 70.26 25.82 -31.18
CA SER A 288 71.19 25.49 -32.26
C SER A 288 71.68 26.79 -32.91
N ILE A 289 72.98 27.03 -32.86
CA ILE A 289 73.65 28.03 -33.73
C ILE A 289 74.88 27.33 -34.31
N ARG A 290 74.95 27.26 -35.64
CA ARG A 290 76.18 27.05 -36.42
C ARG A 290 76.72 28.42 -36.84
#